data_AF-A0A0Q7BNF9-F1
#
_entry.id   AF-A0A0Q7BNF9-F1
#
_cell.length_a   1.000
_cell.length_b   1.000
_cell.length_c   1.000
_cell.angle_alpha   90.00
_cell.angle_beta   90.00
_cell.angle_gamma   90.00
#
_symmetry.space_group_name_H-M   'P 1'
#
loop_
_entity.id
_entity.type
_entity.pdbx_description
1 polymer ?
#
loop_
_entity_poly.entity_id
_entity_poly.type
_entity_poly.pdbx_seq_one_letter_code
_entity_poly.pdbx_strand_id
1 'polypeptide(L)'
;MLHRRVLACAIAAVFALSANAQSSSGPVALSEQRAALTMRYLELVGYKETWAESSQRCLNDLPSKARKAFIASPGSFGGLSPQSAYWPEVELIYAKNERTKCDAIGREDFYRDFAEGFARNLSDSDLHAAIAFYSSETGKRIQRATIEASGTVLTEMNKKLTLIGDQADVEFRKEFRALTAKYREDPK
;
A
#
# COMPACT_ATOMS: atom_id res chain seq x y z
N MET A 1 -28.29 54.58 33.67
CA MET A 1 -26.97 54.02 34.03
C MET A 1 -26.12 53.98 32.76
N LEU A 2 -24.91 54.53 32.89
CA LEU A 2 -23.73 54.65 31.99
C LEU A 2 -23.93 54.47 30.47
N HIS A 3 -23.88 55.56 29.68
CA HIS A 3 -22.66 56.21 29.13
C HIS A 3 -22.06 55.45 27.93
N ARG A 4 -22.38 55.90 26.71
CA ARG A 4 -21.66 56.92 25.91
C ARG A 4 -20.50 56.30 25.09
N ARG A 5 -20.67 56.31 23.76
CA ARG A 5 -19.88 57.08 22.77
C ARG A 5 -18.78 56.22 22.11
N VAL A 6 -18.85 55.92 20.82
CA VAL A 6 -18.70 56.77 19.61
C VAL A 6 -17.24 56.83 19.14
N LEU A 7 -17.08 56.68 17.81
CA LEU A 7 -15.92 56.96 16.94
C LEU A 7 -14.74 55.99 17.05
N ALA A 8 -14.46 55.18 16.03
CA ALA A 8 -13.86 55.51 14.72
C ALA A 8 -12.33 55.54 14.76
N CYS A 9 -11.70 54.77 13.86
CA CYS A 9 -10.63 55.28 12.99
C CYS A 9 -10.31 54.22 11.93
N ALA A 10 -10.57 54.60 10.68
CA ALA A 10 -9.86 54.09 9.53
C ALA A 10 -8.39 54.54 9.56
N ILE A 11 -7.53 53.90 8.76
CA ILE A 11 -6.26 54.32 8.12
C ILE A 11 -5.46 53.02 7.97
N ALA A 12 -5.48 52.37 6.81
CA ALA A 12 -4.79 52.70 5.56
C ALA A 12 -3.26 52.51 5.60
N ALA A 13 -2.77 51.93 4.50
CA ALA A 13 -1.43 52.00 3.93
C ALA A 13 -0.37 50.97 4.35
N VAL A 14 0.55 50.51 3.51
CA VAL A 14 0.78 50.29 2.05
C VAL A 14 2.12 49.51 2.01
N PHE A 15 2.45 48.88 0.88
CA PHE A 15 3.79 48.47 0.42
C PHE A 15 4.26 47.09 0.89
N ALA A 16 5.02 46.30 0.12
CA ALA A 16 5.37 46.22 -1.29
C ALA A 16 6.16 44.90 -1.41
N LEU A 17 6.57 44.54 -2.63
CA LEU A 17 7.50 43.47 -2.99
C LEU A 17 6.92 42.05 -3.05
N SER A 18 6.16 41.81 -4.12
CA SER A 18 6.19 40.52 -4.81
C SER A 18 7.58 40.31 -5.45
N ALA A 19 8.60 40.15 -4.62
CA ALA A 19 9.91 39.69 -5.04
C ALA A 19 9.82 38.18 -5.25
N ASN A 20 9.84 37.73 -6.50
CA ASN A 20 10.26 36.41 -6.96
C ASN A 20 10.15 35.26 -5.93
N ALA A 21 8.95 34.86 -5.54
CA ALA A 21 8.73 33.48 -5.12
C ALA A 21 8.61 32.66 -6.40
N GLN A 22 9.76 32.46 -7.05
CA GLN A 22 9.90 31.47 -8.10
C GLN A 22 9.66 30.13 -7.41
N SER A 23 8.41 29.67 -7.44
CA SER A 23 8.01 28.36 -6.94
C SER A 23 8.78 27.32 -7.74
N SER A 24 9.96 26.94 -7.24
CA SER A 24 10.68 25.77 -7.70
C SER A 24 9.83 24.56 -7.29
N SER A 25 8.88 24.18 -8.14
CA SER A 25 8.15 22.92 -8.08
C SER A 25 9.07 21.77 -8.48
N GLY A 26 10.24 21.69 -7.84
CA GLY A 26 11.07 20.49 -7.81
C GLY A 26 10.76 19.73 -6.52
N PRO A 27 10.96 18.40 -6.50
CA PRO A 27 10.83 17.63 -5.27
C PRO A 27 11.82 18.19 -4.25
N VAL A 28 11.30 18.78 -3.16
CA VAL A 28 12.12 19.21 -2.03
C VAL A 28 12.73 17.94 -1.44
N ALA A 29 14.03 17.76 -1.62
CA ALA A 29 14.76 16.67 -0.97
C ALA A 29 14.55 16.80 0.54
N LEU A 30 14.03 15.74 1.17
CA LEU A 30 13.80 15.70 2.59
C LEU A 30 15.14 15.83 3.33
N SER A 31 15.17 16.63 4.39
CA SER A 31 16.35 16.65 5.26
C SER A 31 16.56 15.26 5.87
N GLU A 32 17.81 14.83 6.01
CA GLU A 32 18.16 13.54 6.64
C GLU A 32 17.51 13.40 8.02
N GLN A 33 17.41 14.51 8.76
CA GLN A 33 16.76 14.56 10.07
C GLN A 33 15.26 14.23 9.99
N ARG A 34 14.53 14.78 9.02
CA ARG A 34 13.10 14.49 8.86
C ARG A 34 12.87 13.06 8.38
N ALA A 35 13.73 12.55 7.50
CA ALA A 35 13.69 11.15 7.10
C ALA A 35 13.89 10.22 8.32
N ALA A 36 14.87 10.50 9.17
CA ALA A 36 15.12 9.74 10.39
C ALA A 36 13.95 9.78 11.38
N LEU A 37 13.35 10.95 11.61
CA LEU A 37 12.15 11.09 12.45
C LEU A 37 10.99 10.26 11.92
N THR A 38 10.75 10.33 10.61
CA THR A 38 9.64 9.60 9.99
C THR A 38 9.85 8.08 10.06
N MET A 39 11.06 7.61 9.80
CA MET A 39 11.42 6.20 9.93
C MET A 39 11.24 5.72 11.38
N ARG A 40 11.61 6.53 12.37
CA ARG A 40 11.40 6.23 13.79
C ARG A 40 9.91 6.16 14.14
N TYR A 41 9.12 7.11 13.65
CA TYR A 41 7.67 7.07 13.81
C TYR A 41 7.08 5.77 13.24
N LEU A 42 7.43 5.41 12.00
CA LEU A 42 6.93 4.22 11.33
C LEU A 42 7.33 2.91 12.02
N GLU A 43 8.53 2.85 12.60
CA GLU A 43 8.95 1.75 13.47
C GLU A 43 8.04 1.67 14.71
N LEU A 44 7.79 2.78 15.40
CA LEU A 44 6.96 2.80 16.60
C LEU A 44 5.51 2.38 16.34
N VAL A 45 4.94 2.71 15.18
CA VAL A 45 3.58 2.27 14.82
C VAL A 45 3.53 0.85 14.25
N GLY A 46 4.67 0.17 14.10
CA GLY A 46 4.74 -1.24 13.70
C GLY A 46 4.70 -1.48 12.19
N TYR A 47 4.98 -0.46 11.36
CA TYR A 47 5.00 -0.64 9.91
C TYR A 47 6.17 -1.51 9.46
N LYS A 48 7.32 -1.43 10.14
CA LYS A 48 8.52 -2.20 9.77
C LYS A 48 8.29 -3.71 9.93
N GLU A 49 7.66 -4.12 11.03
CA GLU A 49 7.29 -5.51 11.29
C GLU A 49 6.24 -5.99 10.27
N THR A 50 5.19 -5.19 10.05
CA THR A 50 4.16 -5.47 9.04
C THR A 50 4.77 -5.63 7.64
N TRP A 51 5.78 -4.82 7.32
CA TRP A 51 6.51 -4.85 6.07
C TRP A 51 7.30 -6.15 5.90
N ALA A 52 8.06 -6.55 6.93
CA ALA A 52 8.81 -7.79 6.95
C ALA A 52 7.89 -9.03 6.81
N GLU A 53 6.76 -9.04 7.53
CA GLU A 53 5.75 -10.10 7.41
C GLU A 53 5.12 -10.16 6.01
N SER A 54 4.95 -9.02 5.35
CA SER A 54 4.40 -8.97 3.99
C SER A 54 5.37 -9.57 2.97
N SER A 55 6.67 -9.34 3.12
CA SER A 55 7.72 -10.00 2.32
C SER A 55 7.72 -11.52 2.54
N GLN A 56 7.58 -11.99 3.79
CA GLN A 56 7.47 -13.43 4.07
C GLN A 56 6.21 -14.05 3.46
N ARG A 57 5.05 -13.39 3.62
CA ARG A 57 3.78 -13.85 3.02
C ARG A 57 3.84 -13.90 1.49
N CYS A 58 4.61 -13.01 0.86
CA CYS A 58 4.82 -13.01 -0.58
C CYS A 58 5.49 -14.32 -1.07
N LEU A 59 6.30 -14.97 -0.23
CA LEU A 59 6.97 -16.23 -0.53
C LEU A 59 6.14 -17.48 -0.22
N ASN A 60 4.91 -17.33 0.27
CA ASN A 60 4.06 -18.49 0.55
C ASN A 60 3.56 -19.13 -0.75
N ASP A 61 3.47 -20.47 -0.73
CA ASP A 61 2.79 -21.28 -1.76
C ASP A 61 3.38 -21.14 -3.19
N LEU A 62 4.70 -20.91 -3.32
CA LEU A 62 5.35 -20.67 -4.62
C LEU A 62 5.08 -21.75 -5.70
N PRO A 63 5.10 -23.07 -5.40
CA PRO A 63 4.79 -24.09 -6.42
C PRO A 63 3.35 -23.98 -6.96
N SER A 64 2.39 -23.73 -6.08
CA SER A 64 0.97 -23.51 -6.43
C SER A 64 0.78 -22.21 -7.21
N LYS A 65 1.59 -21.18 -6.98
CA LYS A 65 1.55 -19.95 -7.80
C LYS A 65 1.87 -20.21 -9.27
N ALA A 66 2.82 -21.09 -9.58
CA ALA A 66 3.13 -21.45 -10.97
C ALA A 66 1.92 -22.13 -11.65
N ARG A 67 1.24 -23.03 -10.94
CA ARG A 67 0.01 -23.69 -11.44
C ARG A 67 -1.14 -22.70 -11.61
N LYS A 68 -1.34 -21.79 -10.65
CA LYS A 68 -2.35 -20.71 -10.76
C LYS A 68 -2.06 -19.80 -11.96
N ALA A 69 -0.80 -19.43 -12.17
CA ALA A 69 -0.39 -18.64 -13.33
C ALA A 69 -0.61 -19.38 -14.66
N PHE A 70 -0.35 -20.69 -14.69
CA PHE A 70 -0.68 -21.51 -15.86
C PHE A 70 -2.17 -21.57 -16.13
N ILE A 71 -3.02 -21.76 -15.11
CA ILE A 71 -4.48 -21.75 -15.29
C ILE A 71 -4.95 -20.41 -15.85
N ALA A 72 -4.40 -19.30 -15.35
CA ALA A 72 -4.76 -17.96 -15.80
C ALA A 72 -4.29 -17.64 -17.22
N SER A 73 -3.12 -18.13 -17.63
CA SER A 73 -2.55 -17.88 -18.96
C SER A 73 -1.69 -19.04 -19.47
N PRO A 74 -2.30 -20.14 -19.94
CA PRO A 74 -1.57 -21.32 -20.37
C PRO A 74 -0.58 -21.04 -21.51
N GLY A 75 -0.94 -20.13 -22.42
CA GLY A 75 -0.13 -19.76 -23.58
C GLY A 75 1.21 -19.10 -23.22
N SER A 76 1.33 -18.50 -22.03
CA SER A 76 2.57 -17.86 -21.57
C SER A 76 3.69 -18.87 -21.23
N PHE A 77 3.36 -20.15 -21.11
CA PHE A 77 4.30 -21.21 -20.73
C PHE A 77 4.91 -21.94 -21.94
N GLY A 78 4.69 -21.44 -23.17
CA GLY A 78 5.35 -21.98 -24.37
C GLY A 78 5.03 -23.45 -24.66
N GLY A 79 3.84 -23.92 -24.25
CA GLY A 79 3.42 -25.32 -24.40
C GLY A 79 3.80 -26.24 -23.24
N LEU A 80 4.57 -25.76 -22.25
CA LEU A 80 4.82 -26.50 -21.01
C LEU A 80 3.56 -26.50 -20.14
N SER A 81 3.23 -27.65 -19.56
CA SER A 81 2.05 -27.85 -18.71
C SER A 81 2.40 -28.59 -17.42
N PRO A 82 1.50 -28.59 -16.41
CA PRO A 82 1.69 -29.37 -15.19
C PRO A 82 1.89 -30.88 -15.35
N GLN A 83 1.62 -31.44 -16.53
CA GLN A 83 1.84 -32.84 -16.88
C GLN A 83 3.17 -33.07 -17.60
N SER A 84 3.87 -32.00 -18.00
CA SER A 84 5.17 -32.08 -18.67
C SER A 84 6.23 -32.61 -17.71
N ALA A 85 7.16 -33.42 -18.21
CA ALA A 85 8.30 -33.89 -17.41
C ALA A 85 9.18 -32.74 -16.88
N TYR A 86 9.20 -31.61 -17.61
CA TYR A 86 9.95 -30.39 -17.26
C TYR A 86 9.19 -29.44 -16.31
N TRP A 87 8.03 -29.84 -15.79
CA TRP A 87 7.24 -28.98 -14.91
C TRP A 87 7.95 -28.63 -13.58
N PRO A 88 8.71 -29.53 -12.94
CA PRO A 88 9.50 -29.17 -11.76
C PRO A 88 10.47 -28.00 -12.04
N GLU A 89 11.09 -27.95 -13.22
CA GLU A 89 11.95 -26.84 -13.63
C GLU A 89 11.18 -25.54 -13.82
N VAL A 90 9.95 -25.60 -14.36
CA VAL A 90 9.06 -24.43 -14.44
C VAL A 90 8.74 -23.91 -13.04
N GLU A 91 8.38 -24.78 -12.09
CA GLU A 91 8.09 -24.39 -10.71
C GLU A 91 9.32 -23.72 -10.05
N LEU A 92 10.53 -24.23 -10.29
CA LEU A 92 11.77 -23.63 -9.80
C LEU A 92 12.05 -22.24 -10.40
N ILE A 93 11.91 -22.08 -11.71
CA ILE A 93 12.10 -20.80 -12.39
C ILE A 93 11.08 -19.78 -11.89
N TYR A 94 9.82 -20.19 -11.75
CA TYR A 94 8.75 -19.34 -11.26
C TYR A 94 8.99 -18.93 -9.80
N ALA A 95 9.38 -19.87 -8.93
CA ALA A 95 9.73 -19.60 -7.54
C ALA A 95 10.90 -18.60 -7.42
N LYS A 96 11.91 -18.72 -8.27
CA LYS A 96 13.03 -17.76 -8.33
C LYS A 96 12.54 -16.36 -8.73
N ASN A 97 11.72 -16.26 -9.78
CA ASN A 97 11.15 -15.00 -10.22
C ASN A 97 10.29 -14.33 -9.14
N GLU A 98 9.41 -15.10 -8.49
CA GLU A 98 8.59 -14.60 -7.39
C GLU A 98 9.44 -14.15 -6.22
N ARG A 99 10.49 -14.88 -5.86
CA ARG A 99 11.42 -14.46 -4.81
C ARG A 99 12.08 -13.12 -5.15
N THR A 100 12.56 -12.93 -6.38
CA THR A 100 13.11 -11.63 -6.80
C THR A 100 12.12 -10.49 -6.63
N LYS A 101 10.83 -10.69 -6.98
CA LYS A 101 9.79 -9.68 -6.76
C LYS A 101 9.54 -9.42 -5.28
N CYS A 102 9.45 -10.47 -4.47
CA CYS A 102 9.18 -10.38 -3.03
C CYS A 102 10.34 -9.73 -2.26
N ASP A 103 11.58 -10.03 -2.66
CA ASP A 103 12.80 -9.43 -2.11
C ASP A 103 12.82 -7.93 -2.42
N ALA A 104 12.43 -7.52 -3.63
CA ALA A 104 12.39 -6.11 -4.01
C ALA A 104 11.48 -5.26 -3.11
N ILE A 105 10.36 -5.83 -2.64
CA ILE A 105 9.45 -5.21 -1.67
C ILE A 105 10.15 -5.12 -0.30
N GLY A 106 10.87 -6.15 0.12
CA GLY A 106 11.56 -6.19 1.43
C GLY A 106 12.79 -5.28 1.56
N ARG A 107 13.23 -4.63 0.48
CA ARG A 107 14.41 -3.76 0.51
C ARG A 107 14.13 -2.45 1.25
N GLU A 108 15.19 -1.93 1.89
CA GLU A 108 15.13 -0.70 2.68
C GLU A 108 14.83 0.55 1.83
N ASP A 109 15.21 0.55 0.55
CA ASP A 109 14.88 1.63 -0.38
C ASP A 109 13.36 1.82 -0.54
N PHE A 110 12.61 0.73 -0.68
CA PHE A 110 11.15 0.80 -0.77
C PHE A 110 10.54 1.34 0.53
N TYR A 111 11.02 0.88 1.69
CA TYR A 111 10.53 1.37 2.98
C TYR A 111 10.86 2.86 3.18
N ARG A 112 11.99 3.32 2.65
CA ARG A 112 12.37 4.74 2.61
C ARG A 112 11.39 5.54 1.75
N ASP A 113 11.07 5.11 0.54
CA ASP A 113 10.10 5.78 -0.34
C ASP A 113 8.72 5.91 0.33
N PHE A 114 8.30 4.87 1.06
CA PHE A 114 7.09 4.90 1.87
C PHE A 114 7.18 5.94 3.01
N ALA A 115 8.31 5.99 3.72
CA ALA A 115 8.57 6.99 4.75
C ALA A 115 8.57 8.42 4.19
N GLU A 116 9.09 8.65 3.00
CA GLU A 116 9.03 9.97 2.36
C GLU A 116 7.60 10.44 2.12
N GLY A 117 6.68 9.52 1.84
CA GLY A 117 5.24 9.81 1.73
C GLY A 117 4.68 10.45 3.01
N PHE A 118 5.05 9.93 4.18
CA PHE A 118 4.67 10.52 5.47
C PHE A 118 5.37 11.85 5.71
N ALA A 119 6.68 11.92 5.43
CA ALA A 119 7.49 13.09 5.66
C ALA A 119 7.05 14.32 4.82
N ARG A 120 6.40 14.10 3.67
CA ARG A 120 5.78 15.15 2.86
C ARG A 120 4.49 15.71 3.45
N ASN A 121 3.78 14.94 4.27
CA ASN A 121 2.44 15.27 4.75
C ASN A 121 2.39 15.60 6.25
N LEU A 122 3.47 15.36 7.00
CA LEU A 122 3.57 15.64 8.42
C LEU A 122 4.60 16.73 8.68
N SER A 123 4.28 17.65 9.60
CA SER A 123 5.26 18.59 10.12
C SER A 123 6.22 17.90 11.10
N ASP A 124 7.38 18.51 11.38
CA ASP A 124 8.30 17.99 12.40
C ASP A 124 7.64 17.94 13.79
N SER A 125 6.78 18.93 14.10
CA SER A 125 6.01 18.93 15.34
C SER A 125 5.03 17.75 15.42
N ASP A 126 4.37 17.39 14.31
CA ASP A 126 3.48 16.23 14.27
C ASP A 126 4.26 14.94 14.47
N LEU A 127 5.40 14.80 13.79
CA LEU A 127 6.28 13.64 13.94
C LEU A 127 6.78 13.51 15.39
N HIS A 128 7.24 14.60 16.01
CA HIS A 128 7.67 14.59 17.40
C HIS A 128 6.54 14.22 18.37
N ALA A 129 5.34 14.79 18.18
CA ALA A 129 4.18 14.48 19.01
C ALA A 129 3.77 13.00 18.87
N ALA A 130 3.73 12.49 17.63
CA ALA A 130 3.41 11.09 17.35
C ALA A 130 4.46 10.15 17.96
N ILE A 131 5.74 10.44 17.80
CA ILE A 131 6.83 9.66 18.41
C ILE A 131 6.70 9.65 19.93
N ALA A 132 6.44 10.80 20.56
CA ALA A 132 6.27 10.89 22.01
C ALA A 132 5.09 10.04 22.49
N PHE A 133 3.96 10.11 21.79
CA PHE A 133 2.77 9.31 22.10
C PHE A 133 3.05 7.81 21.95
N TYR A 134 3.52 7.34 20.79
CA TYR A 134 3.75 5.92 20.53
C TYR A 134 4.93 5.33 21.31
N SER A 135 5.83 6.17 21.84
CA SER A 135 6.88 5.73 22.77
C SER A 135 6.36 5.49 24.20
N SER A 136 5.22 6.08 24.58
CA SER A 136 4.60 5.91 25.89
C SER A 136 3.99 4.52 26.08
N GLU A 137 3.78 4.08 27.32
CA GLU A 137 3.13 2.80 27.61
C GLU A 137 1.69 2.73 27.09
N THR A 138 0.96 3.86 27.12
CA THR A 138 -0.38 3.93 26.53
C THR A 138 -0.32 3.80 25.01
N GLY A 139 0.59 4.51 24.35
CA GLY A 139 0.77 4.43 22.90
C GLY A 139 1.16 3.02 22.43
N LYS A 140 2.09 2.36 23.13
CA LYS A 140 2.46 0.96 22.87
C LYS A 140 1.29 0.00 23.02
N ARG A 141 0.44 0.17 24.05
CA ARG A 141 -0.76 -0.67 24.23
C ARG A 141 -1.75 -0.48 23.08
N ILE A 142 -1.99 0.76 22.67
CA ILE A 142 -2.87 1.07 21.54
C ILE A 142 -2.31 0.48 20.25
N GLN A 143 -1.02 0.69 19.97
CA GLN A 143 -0.35 0.14 18.79
C GLN A 143 -0.51 -1.39 18.68
N ARG A 144 -0.24 -2.12 19.77
CA ARG A 144 -0.44 -3.59 19.78
C ARG A 144 -1.89 -3.97 19.51
N ALA A 145 -2.85 -3.32 20.17
CA ALA A 145 -4.27 -3.58 19.94
C ALA A 145 -4.69 -3.27 18.49
N THR A 146 -4.15 -2.21 17.89
CA THR A 146 -4.39 -1.87 16.48
C THR A 146 -3.84 -2.93 15.53
N ILE A 147 -2.62 -3.43 15.76
CA ILE A 147 -2.01 -4.49 14.96
C ILE A 147 -2.85 -5.77 15.04
N GLU A 148 -3.22 -6.19 16.25
CA GLU A 148 -4.04 -7.40 16.49
C GLU A 148 -5.42 -7.30 15.84
N ALA A 149 -6.11 -6.17 16.02
CA ALA A 149 -7.40 -5.93 15.40
C ALA A 149 -7.30 -5.91 13.87
N SER A 150 -6.28 -5.26 13.31
CA SER A 150 -6.07 -5.19 11.86
C SER A 150 -5.78 -6.56 11.26
N GLY A 151 -4.96 -7.39 11.91
CA GLY A 151 -4.69 -8.76 11.48
C GLY A 151 -5.95 -9.62 11.46
N THR A 152 -6.83 -9.45 12.46
CA THR A 152 -8.12 -10.14 12.54
C THR A 152 -9.04 -9.71 11.40
N VAL A 153 -9.21 -8.40 11.19
CA VAL A 153 -10.07 -7.86 10.11
C VAL A 153 -9.57 -8.30 8.73
N LEU A 154 -8.27 -8.20 8.46
CA LEU A 154 -7.70 -8.62 7.18
C LEU A 154 -7.91 -10.11 6.92
N THR A 155 -7.75 -10.95 7.95
CA THR A 155 -7.99 -12.40 7.83
C THR A 155 -9.44 -12.69 7.46
N GLU A 156 -10.40 -12.09 8.17
CA GLU A 156 -11.83 -12.28 7.88
C GLU A 156 -12.25 -11.69 6.54
N MET A 157 -11.69 -10.53 6.17
CA MET A 157 -11.91 -9.92 4.86
C MET A 157 -11.43 -10.83 3.73
N ASN A 158 -10.22 -11.40 3.85
CA ASN A 158 -9.68 -12.33 2.85
C ASN A 158 -10.55 -13.59 2.72
N LYS A 159 -11.02 -14.18 3.83
CA LYS A 159 -11.93 -15.33 3.80
C LYS A 159 -13.23 -15.00 3.05
N LYS A 160 -13.84 -13.83 3.35
CA LYS A 160 -15.07 -13.37 2.69
C LYS A 160 -14.86 -13.09 1.22
N LEU A 161 -13.75 -12.45 0.84
CA LEU A 161 -13.44 -12.15 -0.56
C LEU A 161 -13.23 -13.42 -1.38
N THR A 162 -12.58 -14.44 -0.82
CA THR A 162 -12.48 -15.76 -1.50
C THR A 162 -13.87 -16.35 -1.74
N LEU A 163 -14.74 -16.39 -0.73
CA LEU A 163 -16.09 -16.94 -0.87
C LEU A 163 -16.94 -16.17 -1.89
N ILE A 164 -16.89 -14.84 -1.84
CA ILE A 164 -17.61 -13.97 -2.79
C ILE A 164 -17.04 -14.16 -4.21
N GLY A 165 -15.71 -14.25 -4.34
CA GLY A 165 -15.04 -14.48 -5.61
C GLY A 165 -15.47 -15.80 -6.25
N ASP A 166 -15.49 -16.88 -5.49
CA ASP A 166 -15.93 -18.20 -5.99
C ASP A 166 -17.38 -18.17 -6.50
N GLN A 167 -18.26 -17.44 -5.81
CA GLN A 167 -19.66 -17.27 -6.22
C GLN A 167 -19.79 -16.37 -7.47
N ALA A 168 -19.07 -15.25 -7.51
CA ALA A 168 -19.07 -14.33 -8.64
C ALA A 168 -18.55 -15.00 -9.91
N ASP A 169 -17.51 -15.84 -9.79
CA ASP A 169 -16.95 -16.61 -10.88
C ASP A 169 -17.94 -17.63 -11.48
N VAL A 170 -18.81 -18.22 -10.65
CA VAL A 170 -19.86 -19.14 -11.13
C VAL A 170 -20.87 -18.39 -12.00
N GLU A 171 -21.36 -17.24 -11.54
CA GLU A 171 -22.32 -16.44 -12.31
C GLU A 171 -21.66 -15.83 -13.56
N PHE A 172 -20.43 -15.32 -13.46
CA PHE A 172 -19.67 -14.84 -14.62
C PHE A 172 -19.54 -15.92 -15.70
N ARG A 173 -19.13 -17.15 -15.33
CA ARG A 173 -19.01 -18.26 -16.28
C ARG A 173 -20.36 -18.67 -16.91
N LYS A 174 -21.47 -18.50 -16.19
CA LYS A 174 -22.82 -18.78 -16.70
C LYS A 174 -23.22 -17.72 -17.74
N GLU A 175 -23.06 -16.45 -17.41
CA GLU A 175 -23.34 -15.34 -18.33
C GLU A 175 -22.43 -15.39 -19.58
N PHE A 176 -21.14 -15.64 -19.39
CA PHE A 176 -20.18 -15.71 -20.49
C PHE A 176 -20.47 -16.90 -21.43
N ARG A 177 -20.91 -18.05 -20.89
CA ARG A 177 -21.36 -19.19 -21.70
C ARG A 177 -22.62 -18.84 -22.50
N ALA A 178 -23.59 -18.16 -21.90
CA ALA A 178 -24.79 -17.71 -22.60
C ALA A 178 -24.45 -16.73 -23.74
N LEU A 179 -23.54 -15.79 -23.50
CA LEU A 179 -23.04 -14.87 -24.51
C LEU A 179 -22.31 -15.61 -25.64
N THR A 180 -21.45 -16.57 -25.30
CA THR A 180 -20.71 -17.38 -26.29
C THR A 180 -21.66 -18.22 -27.14
N ALA A 181 -22.72 -18.78 -26.56
CA ALA A 181 -23.75 -19.52 -27.30
C ALA A 181 -24.46 -18.58 -28.30
N LYS A 182 -24.90 -17.40 -27.84
CA LYS A 182 -25.51 -16.38 -28.70
C LYS A 182 -24.59 -15.96 -29.86
N TYR A 183 -23.30 -15.73 -29.59
CA TYR A 183 -22.32 -15.39 -30.62
C TYR A 183 -22.12 -16.50 -31.65
N ARG A 184 -22.17 -17.77 -31.24
CA ARG A 184 -22.07 -18.91 -32.19
C ARG A 184 -23.30 -19.02 -33.10
N GLU A 185 -24.47 -18.64 -32.59
CA GLU A 185 -25.73 -18.63 -33.36
C GLU A 185 -25.81 -17.43 -34.33
N ASP A 186 -25.32 -16.26 -33.91
CA ASP A 186 -25.33 -15.01 -34.70
C ASP A 186 -23.99 -14.26 -34.56
N PRO A 187 -22.94 -14.71 -35.27
CA PRO A 187 -21.63 -14.06 -35.26
C PRO A 187 -21.70 -12.79 -36.11
N LYS A 188 -22.09 -11.69 -35.49
CA LYS A 188 -22.01 -10.33 -36.05
C LYS A 188 -20.75 -9.63 -35.60
#